data_AF-C7MR41-F1
#
_entry.id   AF-C7MR41-F1
#
_cell.length_a   1.000
_cell.length_b   1.000
_cell.length_c   1.000
_cell.angle_alpha   90.00
_cell.angle_beta   90.00
_cell.angle_gamma   90.00
#
_symmetry.space_group_name_H-M   'P 1'
#
loop_
_entity.id
_entity.type
_entity.pdbx_description
1 polymer ?
#
loop_
_entity_poly.entity_id
_entity_poly.type
_entity_poly.pdbx_seq_one_letter_code
_entity_poly.pdbx_strand_id
1 'polypeptide(L)'
;MPGVEEIRAGIALANEKASASIAALQQAAQALEEAQQSLAQATSGSTQEEIAQAHGLLAEALQAVTGTQSTIMACISSAESYSARL
;
A
#
# COMPACT_ATOMS: atom_id res chain seq x y z
N MET A 1 -17.99 -13.35 -26.28
CA MET A 1 -18.20 -12.72 -24.97
C MET A 1 -17.82 -13.74 -23.92
N PRO A 2 -16.96 -13.39 -22.95
CA PRO A 2 -16.67 -14.30 -21.85
C PRO A 2 -17.97 -14.66 -21.11
N GLY A 3 -18.09 -15.92 -20.69
CA GLY A 3 -19.22 -16.36 -19.88
C GLY A 3 -19.21 -15.72 -18.50
N VAL A 4 -20.34 -15.69 -17.79
CA VAL A 4 -20.44 -15.14 -16.42
C VAL A 4 -19.40 -15.76 -15.49
N GLU A 5 -19.18 -17.07 -15.58
CA GLU A 5 -18.16 -17.77 -14.77
C GLU A 5 -16.73 -17.34 -15.10
N GLU A 6 -16.43 -17.04 -16.36
CA GLU A 6 -15.11 -16.54 -16.78
C GLU A 6 -14.86 -15.13 -16.23
N ILE A 7 -15.88 -14.28 -16.21
CA ILE A 7 -15.81 -12.95 -15.61
C ILE A 7 -15.59 -13.05 -14.09
N ARG A 8 -16.34 -13.92 -13.40
CA ARG A 8 -16.17 -14.13 -11.94
C ARG A 8 -14.79 -14.67 -11.60
N ALA A 9 -14.27 -15.62 -12.39
CA ALA A 9 -12.92 -16.16 -12.21
C ALA A 9 -11.85 -15.08 -12.44
N GLY A 10 -12.01 -14.24 -13.46
CA GLY A 10 -11.12 -13.11 -13.73
C GLY A 10 -11.08 -12.10 -12.59
N ILE A 11 -12.25 -11.77 -12.01
CA ILE A 11 -12.34 -10.88 -10.84
C ILE A 11 -11.68 -11.50 -9.62
N ALA A 12 -11.91 -12.78 -9.35
CA ALA A 12 -11.29 -13.48 -8.23
C ALA A 12 -9.75 -13.43 -8.33
N LEU A 13 -9.19 -13.69 -9.52
CA LEU A 13 -7.75 -13.61 -9.76
C LEU A 13 -7.21 -12.17 -9.60
N ALA A 14 -7.95 -11.16 -10.06
CA ALA A 14 -7.56 -9.77 -9.88
C ALA A 14 -7.53 -9.38 -8.40
N ASN A 15 -8.54 -9.79 -7.63
CA ASN A 15 -8.63 -9.53 -6.19
C ASN A 15 -7.55 -10.26 -5.40
N GLU A 16 -7.18 -11.48 -5.79
CA GLU A 16 -6.05 -12.21 -5.20
C GLU A 16 -4.76 -11.42 -5.34
N LYS A 17 -4.44 -10.94 -6.56
CA LYS A 17 -3.25 -10.12 -6.82
C LYS A 17 -3.27 -8.79 -6.09
N ALA A 18 -4.44 -8.14 -6.03
CA ALA A 18 -4.64 -6.91 -5.29
C ALA A 18 -4.40 -7.12 -3.78
N SER A 19 -4.90 -8.23 -3.21
CA SER A 19 -4.69 -8.60 -1.81
C SER A 19 -3.21 -8.88 -1.51
N ALA A 20 -2.52 -9.60 -2.40
CA ALA A 20 -1.08 -9.81 -2.29
C ALA A 20 -0.29 -8.49 -2.32
N SER A 21 -0.75 -7.52 -3.12
CA SER A 21 -0.14 -6.19 -3.16
C SER A 21 -0.34 -5.41 -1.86
N ILE A 22 -1.49 -5.54 -1.19
CA ILE A 22 -1.71 -4.95 0.15
C ILE A 22 -0.70 -5.52 1.15
N ALA A 23 -0.48 -6.84 1.16
CA ALA A 23 0.50 -7.46 2.05
C ALA A 23 1.92 -6.93 1.78
N ALA A 24 2.32 -6.77 0.52
CA ALA A 24 3.60 -6.18 0.16
C ALA A 24 3.70 -4.70 0.61
N LEU A 25 2.62 -3.92 0.48
CA LEU A 25 2.57 -2.55 0.97
C LEU A 25 2.66 -2.46 2.50
N GLN A 26 2.09 -3.43 3.23
CA GLN A 26 2.23 -3.50 4.69
C GLN A 26 3.68 -3.76 5.09
N GLN A 27 4.35 -4.69 4.41
CA GLN A 27 5.79 -4.92 4.61
C GLN A 27 6.61 -3.68 4.28
N ALA A 28 6.27 -2.97 3.20
CA ALA A 28 6.95 -1.72 2.84
C ALA A 28 6.75 -0.63 3.91
N ALA A 29 5.53 -0.47 4.46
CA ALA A 29 5.27 0.46 5.56
C ALA A 29 6.13 0.14 6.79
N GLN A 30 6.21 -1.13 7.18
CA GLN A 30 7.05 -1.56 8.31
C GLN A 30 8.53 -1.24 8.07
N ALA A 31 9.05 -1.52 6.87
CA ALA A 31 10.44 -1.19 6.53
C ALA A 31 10.70 0.33 6.52
N LEU A 32 9.72 1.14 6.15
CA LEU A 32 9.82 2.61 6.21
C LEU A 32 9.84 3.12 7.65
N GLU A 33 9.03 2.54 8.55
CA GLU A 33 9.06 2.86 9.98
C GLU A 33 10.41 2.51 10.62
N GLU A 34 10.97 1.35 10.29
CA GLU A 34 12.31 0.95 10.73
C GLU A 34 13.41 1.87 10.19
N ALA A 35 13.29 2.30 8.93
CA ALA A 35 14.20 3.28 8.33
C ALA A 35 14.09 4.65 9.03
N GLN A 36 12.89 5.09 9.38
CA GLN A 36 12.67 6.33 10.12
C GLN A 36 13.33 6.29 11.51
N GLN A 37 13.18 5.18 12.23
CA GLN A 37 13.82 5.00 13.54
C GLN A 37 15.35 4.96 13.42
N SER A 38 15.86 4.26 12.41
CA SER A 38 17.29 4.14 12.15
C SER A 38 17.90 5.51 11.78
N LEU A 39 17.21 6.27 10.94
CA LEU A 39 17.61 7.63 10.57
C LEU A 39 17.63 8.54 11.81
N ALA A 40 16.55 8.54 12.60
CA ALA A 40 16.44 9.38 13.81
C ALA A 40 17.56 9.11 14.81
N GLN A 41 17.96 7.84 14.97
CA GLN A 41 19.09 7.47 15.82
C GLN A 41 20.43 7.95 15.25
N ALA A 42 20.66 7.72 13.95
CA ALA A 42 21.90 8.10 13.27
C ALA A 42 22.12 9.62 13.23
N THR A 43 21.03 10.40 13.22
CA THR A 43 21.06 11.86 13.12
C THR A 43 20.75 12.55 14.44
N SER A 44 20.73 11.81 15.55
CA SER A 44 20.49 12.36 16.88
C SER A 44 21.52 13.44 17.21
N GLY A 45 21.03 14.62 17.61
CA GLY A 45 21.88 15.80 17.88
C GLY A 45 22.32 16.57 16.63
N SER A 46 21.92 16.15 15.43
CA SER A 46 22.14 16.89 14.20
C SER A 46 21.06 17.95 13.99
N THR A 47 21.45 19.17 13.62
CA THR A 47 20.54 20.29 13.33
C THR A 47 20.49 20.65 11.85
N GLN A 48 20.95 19.74 10.98
CA GLN A 48 21.00 19.94 9.54
C GLN A 48 19.60 19.87 8.90
N GLU A 49 19.33 20.76 7.95
CA GLU A 49 18.03 20.89 7.29
C GLU A 49 17.72 19.68 6.41
N GLU A 50 18.75 19.07 5.81
CA GLU A 50 18.66 17.87 4.98
C GLU A 50 18.11 16.67 5.76
N ILE A 51 18.42 16.59 7.06
CA ILE A 51 17.90 15.54 7.94
C ILE A 51 16.40 15.74 8.20
N ALA A 52 15.99 16.97 8.48
CA ALA A 52 14.58 17.31 8.65
C ALA A 52 13.79 17.01 7.36
N GLN A 53 14.36 17.33 6.19
CA GLN A 53 13.79 17.00 4.90
C GLN A 53 13.64 15.49 4.71
N ALA A 54 14.69 14.70 5.01
CA ALA A 54 14.66 13.25 4.88
C ALA A 54 13.59 12.61 5.77
N HIS A 55 13.41 13.08 7.01
CA HIS A 55 12.31 12.65 7.88
C HIS A 55 10.93 12.99 7.29
N GLY A 56 10.77 14.17 6.70
CA GLY A 56 9.54 14.57 6.02
C GLY A 56 9.21 13.66 4.84
N LEU A 57 10.19 13.35 4.00
CA LEU A 57 10.03 12.46 2.85
C LEU A 57 9.63 11.03 3.26
N LEU A 58 10.19 10.50 4.35
CA LEU A 58 9.79 9.20 4.88
C LEU A 58 8.33 9.21 5.40
N ALA A 59 7.93 10.29 6.08
CA ALA A 59 6.54 10.43 6.55
C ALA A 59 5.55 10.53 5.37
N GLU A 60 5.90 11.28 4.33
CA GLU A 60 5.11 11.37 3.10
C GLU A 60 4.99 10.00 2.41
N ALA A 61 6.09 9.26 2.30
CA ALA A 61 6.10 7.91 1.74
C ALA A 61 5.19 6.95 2.52
N LEU A 62 5.24 6.98 3.85
CA LEU A 62 4.38 6.16 4.71
C LEU A 62 2.89 6.49 4.46
N GLN A 63 2.55 7.77 4.39
CA GLN A 63 1.18 8.20 4.13
C GLN A 63 0.69 7.79 2.73
N ALA A 64 1.55 7.88 1.71
CA ALA A 64 1.24 7.43 0.36
C ALA A 64 1.00 5.91 0.29
N VAL A 65 1.78 5.12 1.04
CA VAL A 65 1.59 3.67 1.15
C VAL A 65 0.21 3.33 1.75
N THR A 66 -0.17 3.98 2.86
CA THR A 66 -1.49 3.78 3.48
C THR A 66 -2.65 4.20 2.57
N GLY A 67 -2.50 5.32 1.85
CA GLY A 67 -3.48 5.77 0.87
C GLY A 67 -3.66 4.79 -0.29
N THR A 68 -2.55 4.20 -0.76
CA THR A 68 -2.56 3.17 -1.81
C THR A 68 -3.25 1.90 -1.33
N GLN A 69 -2.96 1.42 -0.12
CA GLN A 69 -3.66 0.26 0.47
C GLN A 69 -5.18 0.49 0.52
N SER A 70 -5.60 1.68 0.97
CA SER A 70 -7.03 2.04 1.04
C SER A 70 -7.70 2.03 -0.34
N THR A 71 -7.01 2.55 -1.36
CA THR A 71 -7.50 2.57 -2.74
C THR A 71 -7.63 1.16 -3.31
N ILE A 72 -6.67 0.27 -3.02
CA ILE A 72 -6.73 -1.13 -3.46
C ILE A 72 -7.89 -1.87 -2.76
N MET A 73 -8.09 -1.66 -1.47
CA MET A 73 -9.24 -2.26 -0.74
C MET A 73 -10.58 -1.81 -1.33
N ALA A 74 -10.71 -0.52 -1.67
CA ALA A 74 -11.91 -0.01 -2.33
C ALA A 74 -12.13 -0.64 -3.72
N CYS A 75 -11.07 -0.85 -4.49
CA CYS A 75 -11.11 -1.54 -5.78
C CYS A 75 -11.61 -2.99 -5.62
N ILE A 76 -11.05 -3.75 -4.69
CA ILE A 76 -11.48 -5.13 -4.37
C ILE A 76 -12.97 -5.15 -4.03
N SER A 77 -13.42 -4.29 -3.11
CA SER A 77 -14.82 -4.23 -2.69
C SER A 77 -15.76 -3.90 -3.86
N SER A 78 -15.36 -2.97 -4.73
CA SER A 78 -16.13 -2.62 -5.94
C SER A 78 -16.21 -3.80 -6.92
N ALA A 79 -15.11 -4.52 -7.12
CA ALA A 79 -15.06 -5.68 -8.01
C ALA A 79 -15.89 -6.86 -7.48
N GLU A 80 -15.86 -7.10 -6.17
CA GLU A 80 -16.69 -8.11 -5.50
C GLU A 80 -18.18 -7.80 -5.60
N SER A 81 -18.55 -6.53 -5.38
CA SER A 81 -19.94 -6.08 -5.53
C SER A 81 -20.48 -6.32 -6.94
N TYR A 82 -19.66 -6.08 -7.96
CA TYR A 82 -20.02 -6.40 -9.34
C TYR A 82 -20.14 -7.91 -9.57
N SER A 83 -19.15 -8.69 -9.12
CA SER A 83 -19.15 -10.16 -9.24
C SER A 83 -20.37 -10.83 -8.60
N ALA A 84 -20.82 -10.30 -7.45
CA ALA A 84 -21.99 -10.80 -6.72
C ALA A 84 -23.33 -10.51 -7.42
N ARG A 85 -23.36 -9.56 -8.36
CA ARG A 85 -24.58 -9.17 -9.11
C ARG A 85 -24.71 -9.85 -10.47
N LEU A 86 -23.61 -10.39 -11.01
CA LEU A 86 -23.59 -11.21 -12.22
C LEU A 86 -24.36 -12.52 -12.02
#